data_AF-A0AAV2FC41-F1
#
_entry.id   AF-A0AAV2FC41-F1
#
_cell.length_a   1.000
_cell.length_b   1.000
_cell.length_c   1.000
_cell.angle_alpha   90.00
_cell.angle_beta   90.00
_cell.angle_gamma   90.00
#
_symmetry.space_group_name_H-M   'P 1'
#
loop_
_entity.id
_entity.type
_entity.pdbx_description
1 polymer ?
#
loop_
_entity_poly.entity_id
_entity_poly.type
_entity_poly.pdbx_seq_one_letter_code
_entity_poly.pdbx_strand_id
1 'polypeptide(L)'
;MNGSPSGYFTASRGLRQGDPFSPLLFVLCTEGFAALLRKAITEKKLEGVKVAPSAPRISHLFFADDSYLFLRGSLQECENLLVVLNEYEELSGQRVNLEKSAVCFSKNVSIPDQEFLATILGVGAVGVHDKYLGLPTLFARSKTATFRFFEEKLLERLQGWKQRTLSWAAKETLIKTIALALPLHVMSCFRLPLVLCRLLDKYVARFWWGAEEGIPKIRWVSWRNMCRSKHEGGMGFRRFEQFNQALLAKIGWRILNEPQSLIAHIYKGKYFPRGSFLTATARSRPFWGWQSILHGRQLLEKGLRWQVGNGQSVPLLQSNWIPKCQLDPPVYNPCILPEGGGSVVADVISEGGGRWDEEKLSQWFDPSTCKAIKAIPLPRWDVPDKLIWHFTAEGVFSVKSAYHLAVELDRRRGGWRSSVSWMDKPSWIRVWEAKIPPKLKVFLWQILNRALPTMEALIEKKVQVLPRCPVCWDAPETMEHLFLYCPVARALWDYSGLEYLGEGLPRHTFPLFLKRLLGLIHQPSVVMAVVAILWRIWRSRNWVVFEGKQFEIPALMR
;
A
#
# COMPACT_ATOMS: atom_id res chain seq x y z
N MET A 1 8.54 -0.13 44.77
CA MET A 1 7.66 0.88 44.15
C MET A 1 8.35 2.22 44.28
N ASN A 2 8.14 3.17 43.35
CA ASN A 2 9.04 4.31 43.08
C ASN A 2 10.42 3.87 42.55
N GLY A 3 10.43 3.10 41.45
CA GLY A 3 11.66 2.75 40.72
C GLY A 3 12.43 1.53 41.24
N SER A 4 12.03 0.95 42.37
CA SER A 4 12.63 -0.25 42.95
C SER A 4 11.67 -1.46 42.91
N PRO A 5 12.14 -2.68 42.59
CA PRO A 5 11.34 -3.89 42.64
C PRO A 5 10.99 -4.22 44.09
N SER A 6 9.76 -3.94 44.47
CA SER A 6 9.12 -4.46 45.67
C SER A 6 8.28 -5.68 45.26
N GLY A 7 8.12 -6.65 46.16
CA GLY A 7 7.54 -7.97 45.88
C GLY A 7 6.13 -8.00 45.27
N TYR A 8 5.52 -9.19 45.26
CA TYR A 8 4.20 -9.37 44.67
C TYR A 8 3.11 -8.59 45.41
N PHE A 9 2.25 -7.91 44.67
CA PHE A 9 1.05 -7.28 45.20
C PHE A 9 -0.17 -7.75 44.40
N THR A 10 -1.30 -7.89 45.08
CA THR A 10 -2.57 -8.29 44.46
C THR A 10 -3.30 -7.05 43.97
N ALA A 11 -3.55 -6.95 42.67
CA ALA A 11 -4.36 -5.88 42.11
C ALA A 11 -5.84 -6.13 42.46
N SER A 12 -6.49 -5.16 43.14
CA SER A 12 -7.91 -5.24 43.50
C SER A 12 -8.84 -4.69 42.42
N ARG A 13 -8.34 -3.82 41.53
CA ARG A 13 -9.07 -3.22 40.40
C ARG A 13 -8.15 -3.03 39.20
N GLY A 14 -8.76 -3.04 38.02
CA GLY A 14 -8.09 -2.77 36.75
C GLY A 14 -7.62 -4.01 36.02
N LEU A 15 -7.56 -3.89 34.69
CA LEU A 15 -7.04 -4.92 33.80
C LEU A 15 -5.55 -4.66 33.54
N ARG A 16 -4.77 -5.73 33.41
CA ARG A 16 -3.32 -5.62 33.26
C ARG A 16 -2.96 -5.10 31.87
N GLN A 17 -2.29 -3.96 31.79
CA GLN A 17 -1.73 -3.49 30.53
C GLN A 17 -0.66 -4.47 30.02
N GLY A 18 -0.79 -4.88 28.76
CA GLY A 18 0.08 -5.88 28.12
C GLY A 18 -0.40 -7.33 28.26
N ASP A 19 -1.47 -7.60 29.01
CA ASP A 19 -2.15 -8.90 28.97
C ASP A 19 -3.02 -9.01 27.70
N PRO A 20 -2.91 -10.11 26.93
CA PRO A 20 -3.66 -10.27 25.66
C PRO A 20 -5.18 -10.34 25.83
N PHE A 21 -5.71 -10.70 27.00
CA PHE A 21 -7.17 -10.77 27.24
C PHE A 21 -7.79 -9.44 27.67
N SER A 22 -7.00 -8.60 28.33
CA SER A 22 -7.44 -7.31 28.85
C SER A 22 -8.17 -6.42 27.83
N PRO A 23 -7.75 -6.29 26.55
CA PRO A 23 -8.50 -5.52 25.56
C PRO A 23 -9.92 -6.05 25.29
N LEU A 24 -10.08 -7.38 25.24
CA LEU A 24 -11.38 -8.00 25.00
C LEU A 24 -12.33 -7.77 26.18
N LEU A 25 -11.82 -7.94 27.40
CA LEU A 25 -12.59 -7.69 28.62
C LEU A 25 -13.01 -6.22 28.72
N PHE A 26 -12.14 -5.29 28.33
CA PHE A 26 -12.47 -3.87 28.24
C PHE A 26 -13.62 -3.62 27.26
N VAL A 27 -13.56 -4.21 26.07
CA VAL A 27 -14.64 -4.09 25.06
C VAL A 27 -15.96 -4.67 25.57
N LEU A 28 -15.93 -5.82 26.27
CA LEU A 28 -17.12 -6.41 26.87
C LEU A 28 -17.76 -5.49 27.92
N CYS A 29 -16.97 -4.83 28.77
CA CYS A 29 -17.48 -3.82 29.70
C CYS A 29 -18.06 -2.60 28.98
N THR A 30 -17.44 -2.18 27.87
CA THR A 30 -17.89 -1.02 27.07
C THR A 30 -19.17 -1.34 26.28
N GLU A 31 -19.41 -2.61 25.93
CA GLU A 31 -20.67 -3.05 25.30
C GLU A 31 -21.89 -2.80 26.19
N GLY A 32 -21.73 -2.87 27.52
CA GLY A 32 -22.76 -2.46 28.48
C GLY A 32 -23.15 -0.99 28.32
N PHE A 33 -22.17 -0.09 28.13
CA PHE A 33 -22.43 1.32 27.86
C PHE A 33 -23.15 1.51 26.51
N ALA A 34 -22.70 0.80 25.46
CA ALA A 34 -23.37 0.82 24.15
C ALA A 34 -24.82 0.33 24.25
N ALA A 35 -25.11 -0.65 25.11
CA ALA A 35 -26.45 -1.17 25.35
C ALA A 35 -27.35 -0.15 26.07
N LEU A 36 -26.85 0.55 27.10
CA LEU A 36 -27.58 1.63 27.77
C LEU A 36 -27.92 2.77 26.81
N LEU A 37 -26.98 3.18 25.97
CA LEU A 37 -27.24 4.21 24.93
C LEU A 37 -28.30 3.74 23.92
N ARG A 38 -28.24 2.48 23.47
CA ARG A 38 -29.27 1.90 22.57
C ARG A 38 -30.64 1.84 23.23
N LYS A 39 -30.70 1.49 24.52
CA LYS A 39 -31.94 1.51 25.30
C LYS A 39 -32.51 2.92 25.36
N ALA A 40 -31.69 3.92 25.71
CA ALA A 40 -32.10 5.32 25.77
C ALA A 40 -32.62 5.85 24.42
N ILE A 41 -32.04 5.41 23.30
CA ILE A 41 -32.54 5.74 21.95
C ILE A 41 -33.88 5.07 21.65
N THR A 42 -34.02 3.81 22.02
CA THR A 42 -35.27 3.05 21.84
C THR A 42 -36.42 3.67 22.65
N GLU A 43 -36.11 4.14 23.85
CA GLU A 43 -37.02 4.88 24.73
C GLU A 43 -37.22 6.35 24.31
N LYS A 44 -36.61 6.79 23.19
CA LYS A 44 -36.65 8.17 22.68
C LYS A 44 -36.11 9.23 23.66
N LYS A 45 -35.29 8.84 24.63
CA LYS A 45 -34.58 9.74 25.55
C LYS A 45 -33.39 10.43 24.88
N LEU A 46 -32.73 9.74 23.95
CA LEU A 46 -31.63 10.26 23.14
C LEU A 46 -31.97 10.11 21.66
N GLU A 47 -31.76 11.16 20.86
CA GLU A 47 -32.15 11.12 19.45
C GLU A 47 -30.99 10.70 18.54
N GLY A 48 -29.75 11.08 18.84
CA GLY A 48 -28.63 10.88 17.92
C GLY A 48 -28.70 11.75 16.66
N VAL A 49 -27.73 11.60 15.76
CA VAL A 49 -27.58 12.46 14.58
C VAL A 49 -27.69 11.66 13.28
N LYS A 50 -28.38 12.23 12.28
CA LYS A 50 -28.41 11.74 10.90
C LYS A 50 -27.58 12.64 9.99
N VAL A 51 -26.70 12.05 9.19
CA VAL A 51 -25.89 12.81 8.22
C VAL A 51 -26.60 13.09 6.89
N ALA A 52 -27.73 12.42 6.65
CA ALA A 52 -28.65 12.62 5.52
C ALA A 52 -30.01 11.97 5.87
N PRO A 53 -31.14 12.36 5.24
CA PRO A 53 -32.47 11.81 5.55
C PRO A 53 -32.55 10.28 5.46
N SER A 54 -31.93 9.71 4.42
CA SER A 54 -31.86 8.28 4.12
C SER A 54 -30.68 7.56 4.79
N ALA A 55 -29.84 8.26 5.55
CA ALA A 55 -28.75 7.63 6.29
C ALA A 55 -29.23 7.08 7.64
N PRO A 56 -28.57 6.03 8.18
CA PRO A 56 -28.83 5.58 9.53
C PRO A 56 -28.49 6.69 10.53
N ARG A 57 -29.15 6.61 11.68
CA ARG A 57 -28.91 7.49 12.83
C ARG A 57 -27.71 6.96 13.63
N ILE A 58 -26.84 7.87 14.04
CA ILE A 58 -25.61 7.57 14.78
C ILE A 58 -25.71 8.26 16.12
N SER A 59 -25.57 7.51 17.20
CA SER A 59 -25.58 8.02 18.57
C SER A 59 -24.23 7.94 19.25
N HIS A 60 -23.40 6.95 18.88
CA HIS A 60 -22.07 6.80 19.46
C HIS A 60 -21.10 6.14 18.48
N LEU A 61 -19.81 6.43 18.66
CA LEU A 61 -18.68 5.77 18.00
C LEU A 61 -17.61 5.54 19.06
N PHE A 62 -17.24 4.29 19.30
CA PHE A 62 -16.24 3.90 20.30
C PHE A 62 -14.97 3.36 19.66
N PHE A 63 -13.83 3.72 20.24
CA PHE A 63 -12.53 3.13 19.95
C PHE A 63 -11.73 3.04 21.25
N ALA A 64 -11.69 1.85 21.87
CA ALA A 64 -11.18 1.70 23.22
C ALA A 64 -11.86 2.72 24.17
N ASP A 65 -11.07 3.53 24.88
CA ASP A 65 -11.54 4.59 25.78
C ASP A 65 -11.98 5.87 25.04
N ASP A 66 -11.50 6.10 23.82
CA ASP A 66 -11.90 7.24 23.01
C ASP A 66 -13.34 7.06 22.49
N SER A 67 -14.25 7.88 22.99
CA SER A 67 -15.69 7.79 22.70
C SER A 67 -16.25 9.09 22.14
N TYR A 68 -16.95 9.00 21.01
CA TYR A 68 -17.82 10.08 20.51
C TYR A 68 -19.26 9.77 20.79
N LEU A 69 -19.96 10.72 21.38
CA LEU A 69 -21.41 10.69 21.58
C LEU A 69 -22.06 11.78 20.73
N PHE A 70 -23.16 11.43 20.07
CA PHE A 70 -23.91 12.31 19.19
C PHE A 70 -25.31 12.48 19.76
N LEU A 71 -25.67 13.73 20.02
CA LEU A 71 -26.93 14.12 20.65
C LEU A 71 -27.57 15.27 19.89
N ARG A 72 -28.85 15.52 20.16
CA ARG A 72 -29.45 16.81 19.85
C ARG A 72 -29.00 17.84 20.89
N GLY A 73 -28.75 19.07 20.44
CA GLY A 73 -28.40 20.19 21.34
C GLY A 73 -29.61 20.69 22.12
N SER A 74 -30.12 19.90 23.06
CA SER A 74 -31.22 20.26 23.96
C SER A 74 -30.84 19.94 25.40
N LEU A 75 -31.42 20.69 26.34
CA LEU A 75 -31.26 20.47 27.77
C LEU A 75 -31.63 19.02 28.16
N GLN A 76 -32.81 18.58 27.71
CA GLN A 76 -33.33 17.25 28.03
C GLN A 76 -32.40 16.11 27.59
N GLU A 77 -31.78 16.19 26.40
CA GLU A 77 -30.85 15.14 25.96
C GLU A 77 -29.53 15.16 26.73
N CYS A 78 -29.06 16.35 27.16
CA CYS A 78 -27.87 16.46 28.00
C CYS A 78 -28.12 15.82 29.39
N GLU A 79 -29.25 16.13 30.01
CA GLU A 79 -29.63 15.53 31.30
C GLU A 79 -29.82 14.02 31.18
N ASN A 80 -30.50 13.55 30.12
CA ASN A 80 -30.67 12.12 29.87
C ASN A 80 -29.33 11.41 29.64
N LEU A 81 -28.36 12.07 28.98
CA LEU A 81 -27.02 11.52 28.83
C LEU A 81 -26.34 11.36 30.20
N LEU A 82 -26.41 12.37 31.08
CA LEU A 82 -25.81 12.29 32.41
C LEU A 82 -26.40 11.14 33.24
N VAL A 83 -27.72 10.90 33.14
CA VAL A 83 -28.36 9.73 33.77
C VAL A 83 -27.74 8.42 33.25
N VAL A 84 -27.59 8.29 31.93
CA VAL A 84 -26.99 7.09 31.32
C VAL A 84 -25.52 6.93 31.73
N LEU A 85 -24.75 8.02 31.80
CA LEU A 85 -23.36 7.99 32.26
C LEU A 85 -23.28 7.55 33.71
N ASN A 86 -24.07 8.14 34.61
CA ASN A 86 -24.09 7.78 36.03
C ASN A 86 -24.46 6.30 36.23
N GLU A 87 -25.50 5.82 35.55
CA GLU A 87 -25.90 4.40 35.58
C GLU A 87 -24.74 3.49 35.12
N TYR A 88 -24.03 3.87 34.04
CA TYR A 88 -22.88 3.12 33.57
C TYR A 88 -21.73 3.12 34.58
N GLU A 89 -21.39 4.27 35.17
CA GLU A 89 -20.31 4.39 36.15
C GLU A 89 -20.59 3.60 37.42
N GLU A 90 -21.84 3.60 37.89
CA GLU A 90 -22.28 2.80 39.05
C GLU A 90 -22.19 1.29 38.79
N LEU A 91 -22.65 0.84 37.62
CA LEU A 91 -22.64 -0.58 37.26
C LEU A 91 -21.25 -1.12 36.92
N SER A 92 -20.42 -0.33 36.25
CA SER A 92 -19.10 -0.77 35.76
C SER A 92 -17.96 -0.45 36.72
N GLY A 93 -18.13 0.53 37.62
CA GLY A 93 -17.07 1.11 38.43
C GLY A 93 -16.05 1.94 37.63
N GLN A 94 -16.27 2.15 36.33
CA GLN A 94 -15.47 3.07 35.51
C GLN A 94 -15.92 4.52 35.74
N ARG A 95 -15.06 5.49 35.40
CA ARG A 95 -15.37 6.92 35.51
C ARG A 95 -15.02 7.63 34.20
N VAL A 96 -15.89 8.52 33.76
CA VAL A 96 -15.64 9.42 32.64
C VAL A 96 -14.65 10.49 33.07
N ASN A 97 -13.64 10.73 32.25
CA ASN A 97 -12.70 11.82 32.48
C ASN A 97 -13.28 13.11 31.89
N LEU A 98 -13.99 13.90 32.71
CA LEU A 98 -14.59 15.16 32.28
C LEU A 98 -13.56 16.21 31.86
N GLU A 99 -12.36 16.22 32.47
CA GLU A 99 -11.27 17.15 32.12
C GLU A 99 -10.72 16.93 30.72
N LYS A 100 -10.67 15.67 30.26
CA LYS A 100 -10.28 15.30 28.90
C LYS A 100 -11.46 15.34 27.92
N SER A 101 -12.69 15.38 28.42
CA SER A 101 -13.90 15.41 27.62
C SER A 101 -14.20 16.84 27.18
N ALA A 102 -14.77 16.96 25.99
CA ALA A 102 -15.17 18.25 25.45
C ALA A 102 -16.45 18.08 24.64
N VAL A 103 -17.18 19.17 24.43
CA VAL A 103 -18.39 19.19 23.61
C VAL A 103 -18.20 20.17 22.45
N CYS A 104 -18.66 19.77 21.26
CA CYS A 104 -18.69 20.59 20.07
C CYS A 104 -20.14 20.75 19.60
N PHE A 105 -20.55 21.99 19.35
CA PHE A 105 -21.92 22.28 18.92
C PHE A 105 -22.02 22.58 17.44
N SER A 106 -23.21 22.34 16.88
CA SER A 106 -23.50 22.78 15.51
C SER A 106 -23.62 24.31 15.44
N LYS A 107 -23.43 24.88 14.25
CA LYS A 107 -23.58 26.34 14.01
C LYS A 107 -24.98 26.89 14.30
N ASN A 108 -25.96 26.02 14.53
CA ASN A 108 -27.35 26.39 14.79
C ASN A 108 -27.63 26.60 16.29
N VAL A 109 -26.67 26.31 17.17
CA VAL A 109 -26.79 26.53 18.62
C VAL A 109 -26.15 27.88 18.96
N SER A 110 -26.86 28.75 19.66
CA SER A 110 -26.36 30.08 20.03
C SER A 110 -25.19 29.95 21.03
N ILE A 111 -24.23 30.88 21.02
CA ILE A 111 -23.08 30.84 21.95
C ILE A 111 -23.54 30.76 23.42
N PRO A 112 -24.54 31.53 23.89
CA PRO A 112 -25.06 31.39 25.24
C PRO A 112 -25.59 29.99 25.55
N ASP A 113 -26.32 29.37 24.62
CA ASP A 113 -26.82 28.01 24.78
C ASP A 113 -25.69 26.98 24.82
N GLN A 114 -24.61 27.20 24.05
CA GLN A 114 -23.43 26.33 24.07
C GLN A 114 -22.76 26.31 25.44
N GLU A 115 -22.52 27.50 26.02
CA GLU A 115 -21.91 27.63 27.36
C GLU A 115 -22.81 27.02 28.44
N PHE A 116 -24.12 27.26 28.34
CA PHE A 116 -25.11 26.68 29.25
C PHE A 116 -25.12 25.15 29.20
N LEU A 117 -25.26 24.56 28.00
CA LEU A 117 -25.29 23.10 27.83
C LEU A 117 -23.95 22.45 28.19
N ALA A 118 -22.82 23.10 27.91
CA ALA A 118 -21.50 22.62 28.30
C ALA A 118 -21.34 22.58 29.84
N THR A 119 -21.86 23.60 30.53
CA THR A 119 -21.88 23.66 31.99
C THR A 119 -22.69 22.51 32.59
N ILE A 120 -23.85 22.20 32.02
CA ILE A 120 -24.68 21.06 32.45
C ILE A 120 -23.93 19.74 32.29
N LEU A 121 -23.27 19.54 31.14
CA LEU A 121 -22.48 18.35 30.88
C LEU A 121 -21.18 18.28 31.72
N GLY A 122 -20.77 19.38 32.35
CA GLY A 122 -19.53 19.45 33.12
C GLY A 122 -18.26 19.38 32.27
N VAL A 123 -18.31 19.82 31.01
CA VAL A 123 -17.18 19.73 30.05
C VAL A 123 -16.91 21.06 29.36
N GLY A 124 -15.70 21.23 28.82
CA GLY A 124 -15.35 22.42 28.03
C GLY A 124 -16.05 22.42 26.66
N ALA A 125 -16.60 23.58 26.27
CA ALA A 125 -17.06 23.80 24.90
C ALA A 125 -15.86 24.10 23.99
N VAL A 126 -15.73 23.34 22.89
CA VAL A 126 -14.68 23.54 21.89
C VAL A 126 -15.30 23.87 20.54
N GLY A 127 -14.63 24.73 19.78
CA GLY A 127 -15.08 25.11 18.44
C GLY A 127 -15.19 23.90 17.51
N VAL A 128 -14.17 23.03 17.51
CA VAL A 128 -14.18 21.67 16.94
C VAL A 128 -13.17 20.78 17.67
N HIS A 129 -13.38 19.47 17.69
CA HIS A 129 -12.40 18.49 18.14
C HIS A 129 -11.22 18.38 17.16
N ASP A 130 -10.04 18.91 17.48
CA ASP A 130 -8.95 19.05 16.51
C ASP A 130 -8.48 17.74 15.85
N LYS A 131 -8.38 16.65 16.62
CA LYS A 131 -7.89 15.34 16.13
C LYS A 131 -8.72 14.20 16.70
N TYR A 132 -8.93 13.17 15.88
CA TYR A 132 -9.46 11.87 16.32
C TYR A 132 -8.60 10.76 15.73
N LEU A 133 -8.12 9.85 16.58
CA LEU A 133 -7.22 8.74 16.20
C LEU A 133 -6.00 9.21 15.39
N GLY A 134 -5.50 10.42 15.68
CA GLY A 134 -4.36 11.03 14.99
C GLY A 134 -4.68 11.66 13.63
N LEU A 135 -5.95 11.72 13.22
CA LEU A 135 -6.40 12.40 12.01
C LEU A 135 -7.12 13.72 12.35
N PRO A 136 -6.92 14.77 11.55
CA PRO A 136 -7.68 16.01 11.71
C PRO A 136 -9.15 15.78 11.36
N THR A 137 -10.06 16.25 12.22
CA THR A 137 -11.52 16.15 11.97
C THR A 137 -11.99 17.22 10.99
N LEU A 138 -11.36 18.40 11.01
CA LEU A 138 -11.54 19.47 10.03
C LEU A 138 -10.42 19.47 9.00
N PHE A 139 -10.83 19.55 7.73
CA PHE A 139 -9.91 19.77 6.63
C PHE A 139 -9.77 21.28 6.41
N ALA A 140 -8.55 21.79 6.51
CA ALA A 140 -8.25 23.16 6.11
C ALA A 140 -8.63 23.38 4.64
N ARG A 141 -8.91 24.63 4.25
CA ARG A 141 -9.12 24.99 2.83
C ARG A 141 -7.97 24.50 1.95
N SER A 142 -6.74 24.54 2.47
CA SER A 142 -5.57 23.92 1.86
C SER A 142 -5.41 22.47 2.30
N LYS A 143 -5.63 21.55 1.36
CA LYS A 143 -5.45 20.10 1.56
C LYS A 143 -4.01 19.73 1.91
N THR A 144 -3.04 20.46 1.37
CA THR A 144 -1.62 20.24 1.69
C THR A 144 -1.30 20.65 3.12
N ALA A 145 -1.87 21.77 3.60
CA ALA A 145 -1.67 22.23 4.98
C ALA A 145 -2.22 21.21 5.99
N THR A 146 -3.38 20.60 5.70
CA THR A 146 -3.99 19.56 6.54
C THR A 146 -3.05 18.37 6.82
N PHE A 147 -2.11 18.10 5.91
CA PHE A 147 -1.27 16.91 5.93
C PHE A 147 0.19 17.17 6.32
N ARG A 148 0.56 18.43 6.61
CA ARG A 148 1.94 18.79 7.01
C ARG A 148 2.42 18.02 8.24
N PHE A 149 1.54 17.80 9.21
CA PHE A 149 1.90 17.13 10.46
C PHE A 149 2.53 15.74 10.27
N PHE A 150 2.08 14.96 9.27
CA PHE A 150 2.64 13.63 9.02
C PHE A 150 3.81 13.68 8.03
N GLU A 151 3.82 14.68 7.14
CA GLU A 151 4.99 14.97 6.31
C GLU A 151 6.21 15.25 7.19
N GLU A 152 6.06 16.16 8.15
CA GLU A 152 7.09 16.53 9.13
C GLU A 152 7.54 15.32 9.93
N LYS A 153 6.60 14.52 10.46
CA LYS A 153 6.93 13.27 11.17
C LYS A 153 7.73 12.29 10.30
N LEU A 154 7.39 12.13 9.02
CA LEU A 154 8.15 11.24 8.14
C LEU A 154 9.54 11.81 7.86
N LEU A 155 9.65 13.11 7.63
CA LEU A 155 10.93 13.77 7.39
C LEU A 155 11.85 13.65 8.62
N GLU A 156 11.34 13.95 9.80
CA GLU A 156 12.05 13.86 11.07
C GLU A 156 12.56 12.44 11.35
N ARG A 157 11.74 11.41 11.06
CA ARG A 157 12.17 10.00 11.15
C ARG A 157 13.30 9.67 10.17
N LEU A 158 13.22 10.15 8.93
CA LEU A 158 14.23 9.89 7.90
C LEU A 158 15.55 10.64 8.15
N GLN A 159 15.49 11.81 8.77
CA GLN A 159 16.64 12.62 9.17
C GLN A 159 17.29 12.06 10.44
N GLY A 160 16.50 11.68 11.45
CA GLY A 160 17.00 11.13 12.71
C GLY A 160 17.76 9.80 12.57
N TRP A 161 17.62 9.10 11.44
CA TRP A 161 18.40 7.91 11.16
C TRP A 161 19.78 8.25 10.60
N LYS A 162 20.85 7.82 11.29
CA LYS A 162 22.24 7.94 10.85
C LYS A 162 22.47 7.21 9.52
N GLN A 163 22.21 7.88 8.39
CA GLN A 163 22.25 7.29 7.05
C GLN A 163 23.62 6.70 6.68
N ARG A 164 24.73 7.24 7.25
CA ARG A 164 26.11 6.76 7.01
C ARG A 164 26.40 5.38 7.62
N THR A 165 25.79 5.04 8.75
CA THR A 165 26.09 3.80 9.48
C THR A 165 25.19 2.64 9.07
N LEU A 166 24.09 2.93 8.36
CA LEU A 166 23.14 1.93 7.94
C LEU A 166 23.61 1.19 6.68
N SER A 167 23.58 -0.14 6.77
CA SER A 167 23.71 -0.98 5.57
C SER A 167 22.52 -0.77 4.63
N TRP A 168 22.71 -1.08 3.34
CA TRP A 168 21.61 -1.04 2.36
C TRP A 168 20.41 -1.88 2.77
N ALA A 169 20.65 -3.06 3.36
CA ALA A 169 19.60 -3.93 3.86
C ALA A 169 18.84 -3.27 5.04
N ALA A 170 19.54 -2.60 5.95
CA ALA A 170 18.90 -1.87 7.04
C ALA A 170 18.05 -0.70 6.52
N LYS A 171 18.54 0.05 5.53
CA LYS A 171 17.74 1.09 4.86
C LYS A 171 16.48 0.52 4.20
N GLU A 172 16.59 -0.62 3.52
CA GLU A 172 15.44 -1.28 2.88
C GLU A 172 14.37 -1.62 3.93
N THR A 173 14.79 -2.22 5.05
CA THR A 173 13.92 -2.55 6.16
C THR A 173 13.22 -1.31 6.70
N LEU A 174 13.97 -0.26 7.07
CA LEU A 174 13.40 0.98 7.63
C LEU A 174 12.40 1.66 6.69
N ILE A 175 12.68 1.66 5.38
CA ILE A 175 11.73 2.20 4.39
C ILE A 175 10.44 1.40 4.41
N LYS A 176 10.53 0.06 4.37
CA LYS A 176 9.35 -0.80 4.26
C LYS A 176 8.53 -0.86 5.55
N THR A 177 9.18 -0.91 6.70
CA THR A 177 8.50 -1.11 7.99
C THR A 177 8.07 0.19 8.64
N ILE A 178 8.72 1.32 8.33
CA ILE A 178 8.42 2.60 8.96
C ILE A 178 7.99 3.64 7.93
N ALA A 179 8.84 3.96 6.94
CA ALA A 179 8.57 5.09 6.05
C ALA A 179 7.28 4.91 5.21
N LEU A 180 7.07 3.71 4.68
CA LEU A 180 5.87 3.36 3.92
C LEU A 180 4.66 3.03 4.83
N ALA A 181 4.91 2.70 6.11
CA ALA A 181 3.88 2.32 7.07
C ALA A 181 3.25 3.53 7.79
N LEU A 182 4.06 4.55 8.09
CA LEU A 182 3.65 5.74 8.84
C LEU A 182 2.43 6.46 8.22
N PRO A 183 2.37 6.73 6.90
CA PRO A 183 1.22 7.40 6.31
C PRO A 183 0.04 6.46 6.01
N LEU A 184 0.11 5.16 6.32
CA LEU A 184 -0.95 4.20 5.95
C LEU A 184 -2.31 4.59 6.50
N HIS A 185 -2.37 5.01 7.76
CA HIS A 185 -3.63 5.38 8.38
C HIS A 185 -4.30 6.53 7.61
N VAL A 186 -3.57 7.62 7.33
CA VAL A 186 -4.05 8.76 6.55
C VAL A 186 -4.43 8.36 5.12
N MET A 187 -3.54 7.62 4.44
CA MET A 187 -3.76 7.17 3.06
C MET A 187 -4.92 6.18 2.91
N SER A 188 -5.30 5.50 3.99
CA SER A 188 -6.45 4.61 3.98
C SER A 188 -7.76 5.38 3.99
N CYS A 189 -7.80 6.56 4.61
CA CYS A 189 -9.01 7.37 4.75
C CYS A 189 -9.15 8.44 3.66
N PHE A 190 -8.03 9.03 3.23
CA PHE A 190 -8.04 10.21 2.37
C PHE A 190 -7.11 10.07 1.18
N ARG A 191 -7.55 10.63 0.04
CA ARG A 191 -6.69 10.88 -1.11
C ARG A 191 -5.68 11.94 -0.71
N LEU A 192 -4.41 11.68 -0.93
CA LEU A 192 -3.36 12.66 -0.74
C LEU A 192 -3.23 13.54 -1.99
N PRO A 193 -2.91 14.84 -1.84
CA PRO A 193 -2.53 15.68 -2.96
C PRO A 193 -1.33 15.08 -3.71
N LEU A 194 -1.37 15.09 -5.04
CA LEU A 194 -0.29 14.51 -5.87
C LEU A 194 1.08 15.15 -5.57
N VAL A 195 1.10 16.45 -5.31
CA VAL A 195 2.31 17.18 -4.91
C VAL A 195 2.92 16.59 -3.64
N LEU A 196 2.08 16.28 -2.64
CA LEU A 196 2.53 15.65 -1.40
C LEU A 196 3.07 14.25 -1.68
N CYS A 197 2.35 13.39 -2.42
CA CYS A 197 2.84 12.05 -2.78
C CYS A 197 4.24 12.09 -3.42
N ARG A 198 4.46 13.01 -4.38
CA ARG A 198 5.76 13.19 -5.05
C ARG A 198 6.84 13.69 -4.10
N LEU A 199 6.48 14.53 -3.12
CA LEU A 199 7.39 15.03 -2.10
C LEU A 199 7.82 13.91 -1.15
N LEU A 200 6.89 13.07 -0.69
CA LEU A 200 7.20 11.91 0.14
C LEU A 200 8.08 10.90 -0.61
N ASP A 201 7.76 10.61 -1.88
CA ASP A 201 8.59 9.78 -2.76
C ASP A 201 10.02 10.35 -2.85
N LYS A 202 10.17 11.67 -2.96
CA LYS A 202 11.47 12.36 -2.97
C LYS A 202 12.22 12.19 -1.65
N TYR A 203 11.57 12.30 -0.50
CA TYR A 203 12.21 12.10 0.81
C TYR A 203 12.73 10.68 0.97
N VAL A 204 11.91 9.67 0.66
CA VAL A 204 12.32 8.26 0.76
C VAL A 204 13.44 7.93 -0.24
N ALA A 205 13.35 8.43 -1.47
CA ALA A 205 14.42 8.26 -2.46
C ALA A 205 15.74 8.93 -2.03
N ARG A 206 15.67 10.11 -1.38
CA ARG A 206 16.84 10.78 -0.81
C ARG A 206 17.43 9.98 0.35
N PHE A 207 16.61 9.44 1.25
CA PHE A 207 17.10 8.60 2.34
C PHE A 207 17.82 7.33 1.83
N TRP A 208 17.28 6.71 0.79
CA TRP A 208 17.91 5.54 0.18
C TRP A 208 19.30 5.87 -0.38
N TRP A 209 19.39 6.83 -1.31
CA TRP A 209 20.64 7.17 -2.01
C TRP A 209 21.59 8.08 -1.20
N GLY A 210 21.07 8.80 -0.20
CA GLY A 210 21.79 9.75 0.63
C GLY A 210 22.69 9.09 1.67
N ALA A 211 23.59 9.88 2.25
CA ALA A 211 24.46 9.42 3.34
C ALA A 211 24.66 10.52 4.39
N GLU A 212 24.78 11.78 3.97
CA GLU A 212 24.87 12.94 4.86
C GLU A 212 23.65 13.84 4.67
N GLU A 213 23.27 14.56 5.73
CA GLU A 213 22.25 15.59 5.66
C GLU A 213 22.70 16.71 4.71
N GLY A 214 21.79 17.19 3.87
CA GLY A 214 22.06 18.31 2.96
C GLY A 214 22.73 17.96 1.63
N ILE A 215 23.62 16.96 1.54
CA ILE A 215 24.38 16.68 0.31
C ILE A 215 23.59 15.77 -0.66
N PRO A 216 23.16 16.26 -1.85
CA PRO A 216 22.48 15.43 -2.82
C PRO A 216 23.46 14.42 -3.45
N LYS A 217 23.20 13.12 -3.25
CA LYS A 217 23.90 12.05 -3.96
C LYS A 217 23.22 11.70 -5.29
N ILE A 218 24.04 11.17 -6.20
CA ILE A 218 23.60 10.63 -7.48
C ILE A 218 22.56 9.53 -7.26
N ARG A 219 21.43 9.65 -7.95
CA ARG A 219 20.39 8.62 -7.99
C ARG A 219 20.68 7.66 -9.13
N TRP A 220 21.26 6.52 -8.80
CA TRP A 220 21.67 5.52 -9.79
C TRP A 220 20.49 4.86 -10.50
N VAL A 221 19.46 4.51 -9.73
CA VAL A 221 18.20 3.96 -10.25
C VAL A 221 17.07 4.92 -9.90
N SER A 222 16.20 5.20 -10.86
CA SER A 222 15.04 6.07 -10.65
C SER A 222 14.10 5.48 -9.58
N TRP A 223 13.47 6.34 -8.77
CA TRP A 223 12.51 5.89 -7.74
C TRP A 223 11.41 5.02 -8.33
N ARG A 224 10.91 5.39 -9.51
CA ARG A 224 9.90 4.62 -10.25
C ARG A 224 10.36 3.18 -10.55
N ASN A 225 11.62 2.98 -10.95
CA ASN A 225 12.20 1.65 -11.17
C ASN A 225 12.42 0.89 -9.86
N MET A 226 12.84 1.58 -8.79
CA MET A 226 12.98 0.98 -7.46
C MET A 226 11.66 0.46 -6.89
N CYS A 227 10.55 1.11 -7.22
CA CYS A 227 9.20 0.70 -6.79
C CYS A 227 8.62 -0.49 -7.58
N ARG A 228 9.34 -1.01 -8.59
CA ARG A 228 8.94 -2.26 -9.26
C ARG A 228 9.04 -3.44 -8.30
N SER A 229 8.32 -4.51 -8.62
CA SER A 229 8.44 -5.76 -7.85
C SER A 229 9.87 -6.29 -7.93
N LYS A 230 10.29 -7.05 -6.91
CA LYS A 230 11.60 -7.71 -6.88
C LYS A 230 11.79 -8.64 -8.09
N HIS A 231 10.73 -9.34 -8.48
CA HIS A 231 10.68 -10.21 -9.66
C HIS A 231 10.81 -9.45 -11.00
N GLU A 232 10.72 -8.13 -10.98
CA GLU A 232 10.87 -7.26 -12.15
C GLU A 232 12.08 -6.34 -12.05
N GLY A 233 13.00 -6.62 -11.11
CA GLY A 233 14.24 -5.86 -10.94
C GLY A 233 14.15 -4.60 -10.11
N GLY A 234 13.02 -4.35 -9.43
CA GLY A 234 12.93 -3.30 -8.42
C GLY A 234 13.34 -3.78 -7.02
N MET A 235 13.24 -2.87 -6.06
CA MET A 235 13.43 -3.15 -4.63
C MET A 235 12.13 -3.55 -3.92
N GLY A 236 10.99 -3.47 -4.61
CA GLY A 236 9.68 -3.69 -4.03
C GLY A 236 9.22 -2.56 -3.09
N PHE A 237 9.74 -1.34 -3.30
CA PHE A 237 9.18 -0.15 -2.65
C PHE A 237 7.84 0.24 -3.28
N ARG A 238 7.12 1.16 -2.63
CA ARG A 238 5.80 1.60 -3.11
C ARG A 238 5.80 3.09 -3.37
N ARG A 239 5.25 3.48 -4.51
CA ARG A 239 4.95 4.90 -4.79
C ARG A 239 3.70 5.32 -4.03
N PHE A 240 3.77 6.46 -3.36
CA PHE A 240 2.68 6.91 -2.47
C PHE A 240 1.35 7.14 -3.20
N GLU A 241 1.37 7.65 -4.44
CA GLU A 241 0.16 7.89 -5.23
C GLU A 241 -0.62 6.60 -5.52
N GLN A 242 0.02 5.62 -6.17
CA GLN A 242 -0.63 4.36 -6.52
C GLN A 242 -0.98 3.56 -5.26
N PHE A 243 -0.18 3.67 -4.20
CA PHE A 243 -0.46 2.99 -2.94
C PHE A 243 -1.66 3.59 -2.21
N ASN A 244 -1.79 4.92 -2.18
CA ASN A 244 -2.95 5.61 -1.64
C ASN A 244 -4.22 5.24 -2.41
N GLN A 245 -4.19 5.20 -3.74
CA GLN A 245 -5.34 4.77 -4.53
C GLN A 245 -5.75 3.32 -4.23
N ALA A 246 -4.79 2.40 -4.10
CA ALA A 246 -5.05 1.00 -3.74
C ALA A 246 -5.63 0.84 -2.33
N LEU A 247 -5.21 1.66 -1.36
CA LEU A 247 -5.80 1.67 -0.01
C LEU A 247 -7.24 2.19 -0.02
N LEU A 248 -7.52 3.26 -0.78
CA LEU A 248 -8.87 3.81 -0.92
C LEU A 248 -9.82 2.84 -1.65
N ALA A 249 -9.29 2.10 -2.63
CA ALA A 249 -10.02 1.01 -3.29
C ALA A 249 -10.45 -0.08 -2.29
N LYS A 250 -9.68 -0.32 -1.21
CA LYS A 250 -10.10 -1.26 -0.15
C LYS A 250 -11.41 -0.83 0.52
N ILE A 251 -11.61 0.47 0.74
CA ILE A 251 -12.85 0.99 1.32
C ILE A 251 -14.02 0.77 0.34
N GLY A 252 -13.82 1.08 -0.94
CA GLY A 252 -14.85 0.83 -1.96
C GLY A 252 -15.22 -0.66 -2.07
N TRP A 253 -14.25 -1.56 -1.96
CA TRP A 253 -14.48 -3.00 -1.93
C TRP A 253 -15.32 -3.41 -0.72
N ARG A 254 -15.05 -2.83 0.45
CA ARG A 254 -15.84 -3.05 1.67
C ARG A 254 -17.29 -2.57 1.51
N ILE A 255 -17.50 -1.41 0.89
CA ILE A 255 -18.87 -0.91 0.61
C ILE A 255 -19.64 -1.87 -0.30
N LEU A 256 -18.97 -2.53 -1.26
CA LEU A 256 -19.59 -3.49 -2.16
C LEU A 256 -19.89 -4.85 -1.49
N ASN A 257 -18.98 -5.38 -0.68
CA ASN A 257 -19.09 -6.74 -0.14
C ASN A 257 -19.70 -6.81 1.27
N GLU A 258 -19.66 -5.71 2.02
CA GLU A 258 -20.25 -5.60 3.36
C GLU A 258 -21.32 -4.49 3.36
N PRO A 259 -22.41 -4.63 2.59
CA PRO A 259 -23.42 -3.59 2.45
C PRO A 259 -24.11 -3.25 3.77
N GLN A 260 -24.14 -4.18 4.73
CA GLN A 260 -24.70 -4.02 6.07
C GLN A 260 -23.79 -3.26 7.04
N SER A 261 -22.53 -3.01 6.68
CA SER A 261 -21.63 -2.25 7.53
C SER A 261 -22.12 -0.82 7.70
N LEU A 262 -21.90 -0.23 8.89
CA LEU A 262 -22.31 1.14 9.19
C LEU A 262 -21.79 2.14 8.14
N ILE A 263 -20.54 1.96 7.69
CA ILE A 263 -19.94 2.80 6.64
C ILE A 263 -20.71 2.67 5.32
N ALA A 264 -21.05 1.46 4.87
CA ALA A 264 -21.79 1.25 3.64
C ALA A 264 -23.19 1.89 3.70
N HIS A 265 -23.90 1.73 4.83
CA HIS A 265 -25.21 2.35 5.05
C HIS A 265 -25.15 3.89 5.07
N ILE A 266 -24.15 4.47 5.75
CA ILE A 266 -23.96 5.94 5.79
C ILE A 266 -23.71 6.48 4.37
N TYR A 267 -22.78 5.88 3.62
CA TYR A 267 -22.43 6.36 2.29
C TYR A 267 -23.57 6.13 1.29
N LYS A 268 -24.27 5.00 1.36
CA LYS A 268 -25.48 4.74 0.56
C LYS A 268 -26.54 5.79 0.82
N GLY A 269 -26.92 5.97 2.09
CA GLY A 269 -27.93 6.94 2.49
C GLY A 269 -27.59 8.38 2.08
N LYS A 270 -26.32 8.78 2.13
CA LYS A 270 -25.90 10.15 1.82
C LYS A 270 -25.66 10.41 0.33
N TYR A 271 -25.05 9.48 -0.40
CA TYR A 271 -24.52 9.75 -1.74
C TYR A 271 -25.23 8.98 -2.86
N PHE A 272 -25.75 7.79 -2.59
CA PHE A 272 -26.41 6.95 -3.61
C PHE A 272 -27.65 6.22 -3.04
N PRO A 273 -28.64 6.95 -2.49
CA PRO A 273 -29.75 6.32 -1.76
C PRO A 273 -30.65 5.46 -2.65
N ARG A 274 -30.77 5.81 -3.94
CA ARG A 274 -31.58 5.10 -4.95
C ARG A 274 -30.74 4.38 -6.00
N GLY A 275 -29.41 4.34 -5.84
CA GLY A 275 -28.48 3.86 -6.85
C GLY A 275 -27.49 2.85 -6.30
N SER A 276 -26.50 2.52 -7.13
CA SER A 276 -25.38 1.65 -6.73
C SER A 276 -24.13 2.47 -6.46
N PHE A 277 -23.21 1.91 -5.67
CA PHE A 277 -21.91 2.52 -5.43
C PHE A 277 -21.13 2.73 -6.74
N LEU A 278 -21.25 1.82 -7.70
CA LEU A 278 -20.53 1.85 -8.97
C LEU A 278 -21.00 2.99 -9.88
N THR A 279 -22.29 3.32 -9.88
CA THR A 279 -22.84 4.42 -10.70
C THR A 279 -22.89 5.76 -9.96
N ALA A 280 -22.56 5.79 -8.67
CA ALA A 280 -22.63 7.00 -7.86
C ALA A 280 -21.66 8.10 -8.34
N THR A 281 -22.19 9.31 -8.55
CA THR A 281 -21.43 10.49 -8.97
C THR A 281 -21.15 11.44 -7.82
N ALA A 282 -20.18 12.33 -8.02
CA ALA A 282 -19.88 13.41 -7.10
C ALA A 282 -20.91 14.54 -7.31
N ARG A 283 -21.69 14.86 -6.27
CA ARG A 283 -22.53 16.09 -6.24
C ARG A 283 -21.64 17.35 -6.17
N SER A 284 -22.22 18.54 -6.36
CA SER A 284 -21.50 19.80 -6.13
C SER A 284 -20.93 19.87 -4.71
N ARG A 285 -19.61 20.18 -4.60
CA ARG A 285 -18.83 20.27 -3.35
C ARG A 285 -18.93 19.05 -2.42
N PRO A 286 -18.54 17.83 -2.86
CA PRO A 286 -18.58 16.66 -1.99
C PRO A 286 -17.50 16.71 -0.91
N PHE A 287 -17.79 16.06 0.22
CA PHE A 287 -16.79 15.83 1.26
C PHE A 287 -15.54 15.12 0.69
N TRP A 288 -14.36 15.53 1.16
CA TRP A 288 -13.07 15.01 0.68
C TRP A 288 -12.96 13.48 0.79
N GLY A 289 -13.47 12.90 1.88
CA GLY A 289 -13.49 11.44 2.04
C GLY A 289 -14.33 10.74 0.96
N TRP A 290 -15.44 11.32 0.51
CA TRP A 290 -16.22 10.74 -0.59
C TRP A 290 -15.46 10.82 -1.93
N GLN A 291 -14.83 11.96 -2.21
CA GLN A 291 -13.95 12.09 -3.39
C GLN A 291 -12.79 11.09 -3.35
N SER A 292 -12.30 10.77 -2.16
CA SER A 292 -11.23 9.79 -1.95
C SER A 292 -11.71 8.37 -2.27
N ILE A 293 -12.89 7.98 -1.79
CA ILE A 293 -13.50 6.69 -2.11
C ILE A 293 -13.79 6.58 -3.61
N LEU A 294 -14.31 7.63 -4.25
CA LEU A 294 -14.53 7.65 -5.70
C LEU A 294 -13.22 7.49 -6.50
N HIS A 295 -12.12 8.06 -6.01
CA HIS A 295 -10.81 7.85 -6.62
C HIS A 295 -10.32 6.39 -6.51
N GLY A 296 -10.60 5.74 -5.36
CA GLY A 296 -10.39 4.29 -5.20
C GLY A 296 -11.31 3.46 -6.09
N ARG A 297 -12.59 3.87 -6.25
CA ARG A 297 -13.57 3.22 -7.14
C ARG A 297 -13.08 3.12 -8.58
N GLN A 298 -12.45 4.17 -9.11
CA GLN A 298 -11.89 4.15 -10.46
C GLN A 298 -10.89 3.00 -10.67
N LEU A 299 -10.09 2.66 -9.65
CA LEU A 299 -9.17 1.53 -9.69
C LEU A 299 -9.91 0.20 -9.51
N LEU A 300 -10.92 0.16 -8.62
CA LEU A 300 -11.76 -1.02 -8.44
C LEU A 300 -12.41 -1.43 -9.76
N GLU A 301 -13.06 -0.51 -10.46
CA GLU A 301 -13.76 -0.80 -11.73
C GLU A 301 -12.87 -1.47 -12.77
N LYS A 302 -11.56 -1.15 -12.77
CA LYS A 302 -10.58 -1.77 -13.67
C LYS A 302 -10.16 -3.17 -13.25
N GLY A 303 -10.43 -3.60 -12.03
CA GLY A 303 -10.11 -4.95 -11.55
C GLY A 303 -11.29 -5.78 -11.03
N LEU A 304 -12.49 -5.21 -11.01
CA LEU A 304 -13.73 -5.94 -10.75
C LEU A 304 -14.08 -6.80 -11.96
N ARG A 305 -14.54 -8.02 -11.69
CA ARG A 305 -15.05 -8.96 -12.70
C ARG A 305 -16.31 -9.61 -12.15
N TRP A 306 -17.30 -9.84 -13.00
CA TRP A 306 -18.40 -10.74 -12.66
C TRP A 306 -17.95 -12.19 -12.78
N GLN A 307 -18.18 -12.95 -11.72
CA GLN A 307 -18.22 -14.39 -11.74
C GLN A 307 -19.66 -14.78 -12.11
N VAL A 308 -19.81 -15.36 -13.30
CA VAL A 308 -21.11 -15.77 -13.82
C VAL A 308 -21.63 -16.95 -12.99
N GLY A 309 -22.81 -16.78 -12.44
CA GLY A 309 -23.63 -17.82 -11.85
C GLY A 309 -24.74 -18.19 -12.82
N ASN A 310 -25.94 -17.65 -12.60
CA ASN A 310 -27.09 -17.80 -13.47
C ASN A 310 -27.15 -16.78 -14.63
N GLY A 311 -26.28 -15.77 -14.64
CA GLY A 311 -26.13 -14.80 -15.72
C GLY A 311 -27.24 -13.75 -15.82
N GLN A 312 -28.22 -13.76 -14.91
CA GLN A 312 -29.40 -12.89 -15.00
C GLN A 312 -29.11 -11.43 -14.64
N SER A 313 -28.10 -11.18 -13.81
CA SER A 313 -27.78 -9.85 -13.31
C SER A 313 -26.59 -9.18 -14.01
N VAL A 314 -26.03 -9.85 -15.03
CA VAL A 314 -24.84 -9.42 -15.75
C VAL A 314 -25.20 -8.98 -17.17
N PRO A 315 -25.19 -7.66 -17.46
CA PRO A 315 -25.32 -7.18 -18.83
C PRO A 315 -24.22 -7.76 -19.72
N LEU A 316 -24.61 -8.33 -20.87
CA LEU A 316 -23.71 -9.10 -21.72
C LEU A 316 -22.54 -8.28 -22.30
N LEU A 317 -22.82 -7.05 -22.77
CA LEU A 317 -21.85 -6.22 -23.48
C LEU A 317 -21.20 -5.13 -22.63
N GLN A 318 -21.91 -4.69 -21.58
CA GLN A 318 -21.50 -3.53 -20.76
C GLN A 318 -20.78 -3.94 -19.47
N SER A 319 -20.56 -5.24 -19.27
CA SER A 319 -19.99 -5.79 -18.04
C SER A 319 -18.69 -6.53 -18.30
N ASN A 320 -17.80 -6.48 -17.31
CA ASN A 320 -16.55 -7.21 -17.33
C ASN A 320 -16.73 -8.61 -16.73
N TRP A 321 -17.16 -9.59 -17.52
CA TRP A 321 -17.40 -10.97 -17.07
C TRP A 321 -16.50 -12.01 -17.74
N ILE A 322 -15.88 -11.67 -18.87
CA ILE A 322 -15.01 -12.57 -19.65
C ILE A 322 -13.55 -12.50 -19.12
N PRO A 323 -12.92 -13.64 -18.78
CA PRO A 323 -11.50 -13.69 -18.38
C PRO A 323 -10.57 -13.15 -19.48
N LYS A 324 -9.53 -12.40 -19.09
CA LYS A 324 -8.47 -11.83 -19.95
C LYS A 324 -8.85 -10.63 -20.84
N CYS A 325 -10.11 -10.21 -20.90
CA CYS A 325 -10.56 -9.04 -21.68
C CYS A 325 -10.64 -7.72 -20.86
N GLN A 326 -10.00 -7.64 -19.68
CA GLN A 326 -10.17 -6.48 -18.79
C GLN A 326 -9.41 -5.23 -19.26
N LEU A 327 -8.32 -5.45 -19.99
CA LEU A 327 -7.46 -4.38 -20.49
C LEU A 327 -7.67 -4.12 -21.98
N ASP A 328 -8.17 -5.12 -22.71
CA ASP A 328 -8.51 -5.08 -24.12
C ASP A 328 -9.96 -5.57 -24.23
N PRO A 329 -10.93 -4.71 -24.62
CA PRO A 329 -12.33 -5.06 -24.64
C PRO A 329 -12.59 -6.23 -25.63
N PRO A 330 -13.55 -7.11 -25.32
CA PRO A 330 -13.95 -8.17 -26.25
C PRO A 330 -14.47 -7.59 -27.57
N VAL A 331 -14.23 -8.31 -28.67
CA VAL A 331 -14.68 -7.92 -30.01
C VAL A 331 -16.02 -8.59 -30.29
N TYR A 332 -17.02 -7.78 -30.61
CA TYR A 332 -18.39 -8.22 -30.87
C TYR A 332 -18.74 -8.04 -32.35
N ASN A 333 -19.71 -8.82 -32.84
CA ASN A 333 -20.31 -8.58 -34.14
C ASN A 333 -21.45 -7.55 -34.02
N PRO A 334 -21.28 -6.29 -34.48
CA PRO A 334 -22.27 -5.23 -34.27
C PRO A 334 -23.56 -5.43 -35.07
N CYS A 335 -23.59 -6.29 -36.08
CA CYS A 335 -24.71 -6.46 -37.00
C CYS A 335 -25.82 -7.41 -36.50
N ILE A 336 -25.59 -8.16 -35.42
CA ILE A 336 -26.48 -9.25 -34.96
C ILE A 336 -27.05 -8.96 -33.56
N LEU A 337 -26.63 -7.86 -32.92
CA LEU A 337 -27.09 -7.52 -31.58
C LEU A 337 -28.51 -6.96 -31.61
N PRO A 338 -29.41 -7.38 -30.69
CA PRO A 338 -30.73 -6.78 -30.57
C PRO A 338 -30.60 -5.26 -30.36
N GLU A 339 -31.28 -4.48 -31.21
CA GLU A 339 -31.43 -3.03 -31.02
C GLU A 339 -32.16 -2.78 -29.69
N GLY A 340 -31.43 -2.51 -28.61
CA GLY A 340 -32.06 -2.27 -27.30
C GLY A 340 -31.22 -2.49 -26.04
N GLY A 341 -29.98 -2.99 -26.12
CA GLY A 341 -29.04 -2.98 -24.99
C GLY A 341 -29.45 -3.75 -23.73
N GLY A 342 -30.45 -4.64 -23.84
CA GLY A 342 -31.04 -5.39 -22.71
C GLY A 342 -30.55 -6.83 -22.54
N SER A 343 -29.59 -7.31 -23.35
CA SER A 343 -29.13 -8.70 -23.26
C SER A 343 -28.28 -8.94 -22.02
N VAL A 344 -28.53 -10.08 -21.38
CA VAL A 344 -27.84 -10.55 -20.20
C VAL A 344 -27.04 -11.81 -20.51
N VAL A 345 -26.09 -12.16 -19.64
CA VAL A 345 -25.28 -13.38 -19.83
C VAL A 345 -26.14 -14.64 -19.85
N ALA A 346 -27.30 -14.64 -19.19
CA ALA A 346 -28.25 -15.75 -19.25
C ALA A 346 -28.73 -16.07 -20.68
N ASP A 347 -28.76 -15.10 -21.60
CA ASP A 347 -29.26 -15.29 -22.97
C ASP A 347 -28.37 -16.24 -23.81
N VAL A 348 -27.10 -16.35 -23.41
CA VAL A 348 -26.09 -17.23 -24.03
C VAL A 348 -25.82 -18.50 -23.19
N ILE A 349 -26.64 -18.77 -22.17
CA ILE A 349 -26.64 -20.01 -21.39
C ILE A 349 -27.77 -20.91 -21.91
N SER A 350 -27.51 -22.20 -22.08
CA SER A 350 -28.51 -23.16 -22.57
C SER A 350 -29.69 -23.33 -21.60
N GLU A 351 -30.87 -23.61 -22.13
CA GLU A 351 -32.05 -23.98 -21.33
C GLU A 351 -31.74 -25.22 -20.47
N GLY A 352 -31.87 -25.10 -19.14
CA GLY A 352 -31.46 -26.13 -18.16
C GLY A 352 -30.14 -25.84 -17.43
N GLY A 353 -29.40 -24.80 -17.82
CA GLY A 353 -28.20 -24.33 -17.11
C GLY A 353 -26.97 -25.23 -17.30
N GLY A 354 -25.83 -24.79 -16.74
CA GLY A 354 -24.59 -25.57 -16.72
C GLY A 354 -23.85 -25.74 -18.06
N ARG A 355 -24.37 -25.21 -19.17
CA ARG A 355 -23.72 -25.20 -20.49
C ARG A 355 -23.95 -23.88 -21.23
N TRP A 356 -23.01 -23.52 -22.08
CA TRP A 356 -23.09 -22.35 -22.95
C TRP A 356 -23.84 -22.70 -24.24
N ASP A 357 -24.65 -21.77 -24.74
CA ASP A 357 -25.28 -21.85 -26.07
C ASP A 357 -24.23 -21.56 -27.15
N GLU A 358 -23.65 -22.61 -27.70
CA GLU A 358 -22.52 -22.49 -28.64
C GLU A 358 -22.87 -21.79 -29.95
N GLU A 359 -24.13 -21.91 -30.39
CA GLU A 359 -24.61 -21.31 -31.62
C GLU A 359 -24.69 -19.80 -31.46
N LYS A 360 -25.38 -19.32 -30.40
CA LYS A 360 -25.45 -17.88 -30.10
C LYS A 360 -24.07 -17.27 -29.85
N LEU A 361 -23.19 -17.97 -29.13
CA LEU A 361 -21.82 -17.48 -28.91
C LEU A 361 -21.08 -17.28 -30.23
N SER A 362 -21.12 -18.26 -31.13
CA SER A 362 -20.41 -18.20 -32.42
C SER A 362 -20.97 -17.12 -33.35
N GLN A 363 -22.25 -16.77 -33.21
CA GLN A 363 -22.87 -15.68 -33.95
C GLN A 363 -22.45 -14.30 -33.39
N TRP A 364 -22.37 -14.16 -32.05
CA TRP A 364 -22.25 -12.84 -31.40
C TRP A 364 -20.81 -12.41 -31.12
N PHE A 365 -19.87 -13.36 -30.99
CA PHE A 365 -18.49 -13.10 -30.59
C PHE A 365 -17.49 -13.70 -31.59
N ASP A 366 -16.31 -13.10 -31.66
CA ASP A 366 -15.21 -13.66 -32.44
C ASP A 366 -14.71 -15.00 -31.83
N PRO A 367 -14.06 -15.88 -32.62
CA PRO A 367 -13.62 -17.20 -32.16
C PRO A 367 -12.71 -17.17 -30.92
N SER A 368 -11.89 -16.12 -30.75
CA SER A 368 -10.99 -16.02 -29.60
C SER A 368 -11.75 -15.69 -28.31
N THR A 369 -12.77 -14.82 -28.40
CA THR A 369 -13.66 -14.49 -27.29
C THR A 369 -14.57 -15.65 -26.94
N CYS A 370 -15.13 -16.36 -27.94
CA CYS A 370 -15.88 -17.61 -27.74
C CYS A 370 -15.09 -18.63 -26.93
N LYS A 371 -13.81 -18.85 -27.27
CA LYS A 371 -12.92 -19.75 -26.54
C LYS A 371 -12.73 -19.31 -25.09
N ALA A 372 -12.63 -18.01 -24.83
CA ALA A 372 -12.51 -17.47 -23.48
C ALA A 372 -13.80 -17.65 -22.66
N ILE A 373 -14.97 -17.46 -23.28
CA ILE A 373 -16.29 -17.66 -22.64
C ILE A 373 -16.50 -19.13 -22.30
N LYS A 374 -16.26 -20.04 -23.26
CA LYS A 374 -16.42 -21.49 -23.04
C LYS A 374 -15.50 -22.04 -21.93
N ALA A 375 -14.39 -21.36 -21.64
CA ALA A 375 -13.50 -21.71 -20.53
C ALA A 375 -14.03 -21.29 -19.14
N ILE A 376 -15.11 -20.51 -19.07
CA ILE A 376 -15.77 -20.15 -17.81
C ILE A 376 -16.65 -21.34 -17.38
N PRO A 377 -16.38 -21.95 -16.21
CA PRO A 377 -17.23 -23.00 -15.69
C PRO A 377 -18.56 -22.41 -15.23
N LEU A 378 -19.67 -22.99 -15.70
CA LEU A 378 -21.01 -22.65 -15.25
C LEU A 378 -21.45 -23.59 -14.11
N PRO A 379 -22.12 -23.08 -13.06
CA PRO A 379 -22.69 -23.92 -12.02
C PRO A 379 -23.83 -24.76 -12.60
N ARG A 380 -24.01 -25.98 -12.06
CA ARG A 380 -25.15 -26.86 -12.40
C ARG A 380 -26.44 -26.46 -11.69
N TRP A 381 -26.32 -25.66 -10.63
CA TRP A 381 -27.44 -25.19 -9.82
C TRP A 381 -27.59 -23.68 -9.99
N ASP A 382 -28.77 -23.16 -9.65
CA ASP A 382 -29.05 -21.73 -9.67
C ASP A 382 -28.24 -21.02 -8.57
N VAL A 383 -27.11 -20.44 -8.97
CA VAL A 383 -26.21 -19.68 -8.10
C VAL A 383 -26.24 -18.24 -8.59
N PRO A 384 -26.43 -17.24 -7.70
CA PRO A 384 -26.45 -15.84 -8.12
C PRO A 384 -25.08 -15.39 -8.63
N ASP A 385 -25.08 -14.47 -9.59
CA ASP A 385 -23.83 -13.85 -10.05
C ASP A 385 -23.14 -13.08 -8.92
N LYS A 386 -21.81 -13.09 -8.93
CA LYS A 386 -21.02 -12.45 -7.88
C LYS A 386 -19.95 -11.54 -8.47
N LEU A 387 -19.82 -10.34 -7.91
CA LEU A 387 -18.72 -9.46 -8.25
C LEU A 387 -17.46 -9.84 -7.47
N ILE A 388 -16.38 -10.13 -8.19
CA ILE A 388 -15.10 -10.58 -7.63
C ILE A 388 -13.95 -9.66 -8.02
N TRP A 389 -12.86 -9.73 -7.26
CA TRP A 389 -11.60 -9.10 -7.61
C TRP A 389 -10.75 -10.03 -8.49
N HIS A 390 -10.47 -9.62 -9.73
CA HIS A 390 -9.86 -10.49 -10.74
C HIS A 390 -8.41 -10.89 -10.43
N PHE A 391 -7.64 -10.03 -9.75
CA PHE A 391 -6.20 -10.17 -9.60
C PHE A 391 -5.75 -11.03 -8.41
N THR A 392 -6.62 -11.92 -7.94
CA THR A 392 -6.38 -12.91 -6.87
C THR A 392 -7.12 -14.20 -7.19
N ALA A 393 -6.54 -15.35 -6.86
CA ALA A 393 -7.13 -16.64 -7.16
C ALA A 393 -8.49 -16.83 -6.49
N GLU A 394 -8.63 -16.34 -5.26
CA GLU A 394 -9.83 -16.45 -4.42
C GLU A 394 -10.91 -15.42 -4.78
N GLY A 395 -10.64 -14.52 -5.73
CA GLY A 395 -11.56 -13.43 -6.06
C GLY A 395 -11.69 -12.34 -4.98
N VAL A 396 -10.80 -12.33 -3.98
CA VAL A 396 -10.84 -11.39 -2.84
C VAL A 396 -9.89 -10.22 -3.05
N PHE A 397 -10.38 -9.00 -2.85
CA PHE A 397 -9.54 -7.81 -2.97
C PHE A 397 -8.34 -7.83 -2.03
N SER A 398 -7.15 -7.53 -2.58
CA SER A 398 -5.97 -7.22 -1.78
C SER A 398 -5.36 -5.89 -2.21
N VAL A 399 -4.90 -5.10 -1.24
CA VAL A 399 -4.19 -3.83 -1.53
C VAL A 399 -2.93 -4.08 -2.36
N LYS A 400 -2.29 -5.25 -2.19
CA LYS A 400 -1.09 -5.64 -2.95
C LYS A 400 -1.43 -5.76 -4.45
N SER A 401 -2.44 -6.56 -4.81
CA SER A 401 -2.82 -6.74 -6.22
C SER A 401 -3.43 -5.48 -6.83
N ALA A 402 -4.21 -4.70 -6.07
CA ALA A 402 -4.69 -3.39 -6.51
C ALA A 402 -3.55 -2.38 -6.78
N TYR A 403 -2.51 -2.37 -5.94
CA TYR A 403 -1.31 -1.55 -6.20
C TYR A 403 -0.61 -1.96 -7.50
N HIS A 404 -0.46 -3.26 -7.75
CA HIS A 404 0.13 -3.75 -9.00
C HIS A 404 -0.69 -3.34 -10.24
N LEU A 405 -2.02 -3.42 -10.16
CA LEU A 405 -2.90 -2.91 -11.22
C LEU A 405 -2.70 -1.41 -11.44
N ALA A 406 -2.68 -0.60 -10.37
CA ALA A 406 -2.50 0.85 -10.48
C ALA A 406 -1.16 1.21 -11.13
N VAL A 407 -0.08 0.49 -10.79
CA VAL A 407 1.24 0.66 -11.42
C VAL A 407 1.22 0.27 -12.89
N GLU A 408 0.54 -0.81 -13.26
CA GLU A 408 0.43 -1.25 -14.66
C GLU A 408 -0.35 -0.25 -15.51
N LEU A 409 -1.46 0.29 -15.00
CA LEU A 409 -2.25 1.31 -15.67
C LEU A 409 -1.44 2.61 -15.87
N ASP A 410 -0.66 3.02 -14.86
CA ASP A 410 0.27 4.16 -14.94
C ASP A 410 1.39 3.92 -15.95
N ARG A 411 1.89 2.68 -16.07
CA ARG A 411 2.91 2.28 -17.06
C ARG A 411 2.39 2.41 -18.48
N ARG A 412 1.18 1.93 -18.75
CA ARG A 412 0.53 2.00 -20.08
C ARG A 412 0.27 3.44 -20.51
N ARG A 413 -0.26 4.29 -19.62
CA ARG A 413 -0.49 5.72 -19.90
C ARG A 413 0.80 6.48 -20.22
N GLY A 414 1.91 6.11 -19.58
CA GLY A 414 3.19 6.79 -19.74
C GLY A 414 4.12 6.22 -20.82
N GLY A 415 3.67 5.27 -21.65
CA GLY A 415 4.48 4.71 -22.74
C GLY A 415 5.82 4.08 -22.31
N TRP A 416 5.92 3.61 -21.07
CA TRP A 416 7.21 3.33 -20.45
C TRP A 416 7.72 1.90 -20.70
N ARG A 417 8.94 1.78 -21.24
CA ARG A 417 9.72 0.53 -21.33
C ARG A 417 10.80 0.42 -20.23
N SER A 418 10.98 -0.79 -19.69
CA SER A 418 12.02 -1.12 -18.69
C SER A 418 13.43 -0.73 -19.19
N SER A 419 14.25 -0.11 -18.34
CA SER A 419 15.66 0.18 -18.66
C SER A 419 16.55 -1.07 -18.64
N VAL A 420 16.12 -2.13 -17.94
CA VAL A 420 16.78 -3.44 -17.95
C VAL A 420 15.94 -4.36 -18.84
N SER A 421 16.15 -4.25 -20.16
CA SER A 421 15.39 -5.03 -21.16
C SER A 421 15.95 -6.45 -21.36
N TRP A 422 17.17 -6.71 -20.89
CA TRP A 422 17.89 -7.96 -21.19
C TRP A 422 17.69 -9.08 -20.16
N MET A 423 17.11 -8.77 -18.99
CA MET A 423 16.89 -9.73 -17.91
C MET A 423 15.40 -10.07 -17.75
N ASP A 424 15.10 -11.36 -17.72
CA ASP A 424 13.76 -11.91 -17.58
C ASP A 424 13.33 -12.05 -16.10
N LYS A 425 12.03 -12.29 -15.86
CA LYS A 425 11.49 -12.46 -14.50
C LYS A 425 12.15 -13.62 -13.73
N PRO A 426 12.36 -14.81 -14.32
CA PRO A 426 13.10 -15.91 -13.68
C PRO A 426 14.47 -15.52 -13.16
N SER A 427 15.28 -14.77 -13.94
CA SER A 427 16.60 -14.32 -13.48
C SER A 427 16.52 -13.44 -12.23
N TRP A 428 15.56 -12.52 -12.17
CA TRP A 428 15.35 -11.70 -10.97
C TRP A 428 14.90 -12.52 -9.77
N ILE A 429 14.03 -13.51 -9.96
CA ILE A 429 13.63 -14.44 -8.90
C ILE A 429 14.87 -15.11 -8.29
N ARG A 430 15.77 -15.63 -9.14
CA ARG A 430 17.03 -16.27 -8.70
C ARG A 430 17.89 -15.34 -7.86
N VAL A 431 18.06 -14.07 -8.24
CA VAL A 431 18.83 -13.07 -7.45
C VAL A 431 18.32 -12.98 -6.01
N TRP A 432 17.00 -12.92 -5.84
CA TRP A 432 16.40 -12.73 -4.52
C TRP A 432 16.29 -14.02 -3.71
N GLU A 433 16.20 -15.17 -4.36
CA GLU A 433 16.20 -16.50 -3.74
C GLU A 433 17.61 -17.00 -3.37
N ALA A 434 18.67 -16.40 -3.93
CA ALA A 434 20.06 -16.72 -3.61
C ALA A 434 20.30 -16.86 -2.10
N LYS A 435 20.94 -17.94 -1.66
CA LYS A 435 21.28 -18.16 -0.25
C LYS A 435 22.55 -17.39 0.14
N ILE A 436 22.53 -16.08 -0.02
CA ILE A 436 23.63 -15.15 0.32
C ILE A 436 23.12 -14.04 1.26
N PRO A 437 24.00 -13.39 2.05
CA PRO A 437 23.62 -12.29 2.92
C PRO A 437 22.83 -11.17 2.21
N PRO A 438 21.81 -10.56 2.84
CA PRO A 438 20.98 -9.53 2.21
C PRO A 438 21.77 -8.35 1.62
N LYS A 439 22.86 -7.94 2.27
CA LYS A 439 23.76 -6.90 1.78
C LYS A 439 24.34 -7.23 0.40
N LEU A 440 24.69 -8.51 0.17
CA LEU A 440 25.23 -8.97 -1.10
C LEU A 440 24.15 -9.11 -2.18
N LYS A 441 22.90 -9.41 -1.80
CA LYS A 441 21.77 -9.36 -2.75
C LYS A 441 21.56 -7.95 -3.29
N VAL A 442 21.62 -6.93 -2.43
CA VAL A 442 21.51 -5.54 -2.88
C VAL A 442 22.70 -5.15 -3.74
N PHE A 443 23.91 -5.58 -3.38
CA PHE A 443 25.09 -5.36 -4.23
C PHE A 443 24.94 -5.98 -5.62
N LEU A 444 24.49 -7.24 -5.70
CA LEU A 444 24.22 -7.90 -6.98
C LEU A 444 23.14 -7.15 -7.76
N TRP A 445 22.05 -6.72 -7.10
CA TRP A 445 21.04 -5.87 -7.71
C TRP A 445 21.61 -4.55 -8.25
N GLN A 446 22.59 -3.94 -7.58
CA GLN A 446 23.27 -2.74 -8.08
C GLN A 446 24.08 -3.03 -9.34
N ILE A 447 24.84 -4.14 -9.38
CA ILE A 447 25.57 -4.57 -10.58
C ILE A 447 24.61 -4.73 -11.76
N LEU A 448 23.51 -5.47 -11.56
CA LEU A 448 22.52 -5.76 -12.60
C LEU A 448 21.83 -4.51 -13.15
N ASN A 449 21.67 -3.48 -12.32
CA ASN A 449 21.08 -2.19 -12.71
C ASN A 449 22.11 -1.13 -13.16
N ARG A 450 23.39 -1.49 -13.31
CA ARG A 450 24.49 -0.54 -13.58
C ARG A 450 24.54 0.62 -12.58
N ALA A 451 24.28 0.31 -11.31
CA ALA A 451 24.12 1.27 -10.22
C ALA A 451 25.35 1.39 -9.33
N LEU A 452 26.50 0.88 -9.77
CA LEU A 452 27.79 1.06 -9.12
C LEU A 452 28.53 2.26 -9.73
N PRO A 453 29.15 3.14 -8.91
CA PRO A 453 29.93 4.29 -9.37
C PRO A 453 31.30 3.92 -9.96
N THR A 454 31.32 3.16 -11.06
CA THR A 454 32.52 3.01 -11.90
C THR A 454 32.84 4.33 -12.61
N MET A 455 34.08 4.54 -13.08
CA MET A 455 34.43 5.78 -13.80
C MET A 455 33.56 5.98 -15.04
N GLU A 456 33.27 4.91 -15.80
CA GLU A 456 32.32 4.96 -16.92
C GLU A 456 30.93 5.46 -16.47
N ALA A 457 30.37 4.87 -15.42
CA ALA A 457 29.04 5.24 -14.94
C ALA A 457 29.01 6.65 -14.32
N LEU A 458 30.12 7.13 -13.75
CA LEU A 458 30.27 8.50 -13.26
C LEU A 458 30.34 9.51 -14.42
N ILE A 459 31.06 9.20 -15.49
CA ILE A 459 31.13 10.00 -16.71
C ILE A 459 29.75 10.10 -17.38
N GLU A 460 29.00 9.00 -17.47
CA GLU A 460 27.61 9.00 -17.95
C GLU A 460 26.70 9.93 -17.11
N LYS A 461 27.02 10.09 -15.81
CA LYS A 461 26.35 11.02 -14.89
C LYS A 461 26.93 12.44 -14.91
N LYS A 462 27.81 12.74 -15.86
CA LYS A 462 28.49 14.03 -16.04
C LYS A 462 29.38 14.44 -14.87
N VAL A 463 29.89 13.45 -14.12
CA VAL A 463 30.91 13.70 -13.08
C VAL A 463 32.27 13.74 -13.76
N GLN A 464 33.07 14.75 -13.45
CA GLN A 464 34.43 14.89 -13.97
C GLN A 464 35.37 13.92 -13.26
N VAL A 465 35.68 12.81 -13.92
CA VAL A 465 36.66 11.81 -13.47
C VAL A 465 37.48 11.32 -14.65
N LEU A 466 38.69 10.83 -14.39
CA LEU A 466 39.48 10.16 -15.42
C LEU A 466 38.82 8.81 -15.77
N PRO A 467 38.74 8.42 -17.05
CA PRO A 467 38.07 7.19 -17.45
C PRO A 467 38.83 5.92 -17.05
N ARG A 468 40.05 6.02 -16.51
CA ARG A 468 40.94 4.89 -16.22
C ARG A 468 40.52 4.10 -14.98
N CYS A 469 40.82 2.80 -15.00
CA CYS A 469 40.71 1.92 -13.85
C CYS A 469 41.65 2.39 -12.74
N PRO A 470 41.14 2.72 -11.54
CA PRO A 470 41.97 3.22 -10.44
C PRO A 470 42.88 2.12 -9.85
N VAL A 471 42.60 0.85 -10.17
CA VAL A 471 43.37 -0.29 -9.65
C VAL A 471 44.56 -0.60 -10.56
N CYS A 472 44.36 -0.74 -11.87
CA CYS A 472 45.44 -1.13 -12.79
C CYS A 472 45.95 -0.01 -13.70
N TRP A 473 45.26 1.14 -13.78
CA TRP A 473 45.65 2.31 -14.59
C TRP A 473 45.80 2.12 -16.12
N ASP A 474 45.65 0.90 -16.63
CA ASP A 474 45.91 0.53 -18.02
C ASP A 474 44.71 0.61 -18.97
N ALA A 475 43.47 0.56 -18.46
CA ALA A 475 42.26 0.52 -19.29
C ALA A 475 41.10 1.33 -18.68
N PRO A 476 40.06 1.67 -19.45
CA PRO A 476 38.88 2.34 -18.91
C PRO A 476 38.14 1.51 -17.85
N GLU A 477 37.64 2.15 -16.78
CA GLU A 477 36.87 1.46 -15.73
C GLU A 477 35.40 1.23 -16.13
N THR A 478 35.18 0.15 -16.87
CA THR A 478 33.83 -0.43 -17.06
C THR A 478 33.59 -1.48 -15.96
N MET A 479 32.32 -1.85 -15.70
CA MET A 479 32.02 -2.95 -14.77
C MET A 479 32.65 -4.27 -15.22
N GLU A 480 32.67 -4.51 -16.53
CA GLU A 480 33.27 -5.70 -17.12
C GLU A 480 34.78 -5.74 -16.90
N HIS A 481 35.47 -4.64 -17.18
CA HIS A 481 36.90 -4.54 -16.90
C HIS A 481 37.18 -4.72 -15.41
N LEU A 482 36.46 -4.00 -14.55
CA LEU A 482 36.68 -4.05 -13.10
C LEU A 482 36.54 -5.47 -12.54
N PHE A 483 35.51 -6.22 -12.93
CA PHE A 483 35.24 -7.53 -12.35
C PHE A 483 35.91 -8.71 -13.05
N LEU A 484 36.23 -8.60 -14.35
CA LEU A 484 36.68 -9.73 -15.16
C LEU A 484 38.08 -9.52 -15.77
N TYR A 485 38.37 -8.36 -16.35
CA TYR A 485 39.59 -8.19 -17.17
C TYR A 485 40.74 -7.45 -16.49
N CYS A 486 40.48 -6.73 -15.40
CA CYS A 486 41.50 -6.07 -14.61
C CYS A 486 42.55 -7.11 -14.16
N PRO A 487 43.86 -6.89 -14.36
CA PRO A 487 44.90 -7.85 -13.94
C PRO A 487 44.77 -8.26 -12.47
N VAL A 488 44.40 -7.33 -11.58
CA VAL A 488 44.17 -7.61 -10.16
C VAL A 488 42.93 -8.48 -9.95
N ALA A 489 41.85 -8.25 -10.71
CA ALA A 489 40.66 -9.10 -10.64
C ALA A 489 40.95 -10.52 -11.14
N ARG A 490 41.71 -10.66 -12.25
CA ARG A 490 42.14 -11.97 -12.78
C ARG A 490 42.96 -12.74 -11.75
N ALA A 491 43.96 -12.09 -11.15
CA ALA A 491 44.76 -12.72 -10.11
C ALA A 491 43.93 -13.17 -8.88
N LEU A 492 42.87 -12.43 -8.51
CA LEU A 492 41.94 -12.83 -7.45
C LEU A 492 41.09 -14.04 -7.85
N TRP A 493 40.64 -14.12 -9.11
CA TRP A 493 39.95 -15.30 -9.63
C TRP A 493 40.87 -16.52 -9.64
N ASP A 494 42.08 -16.39 -10.17
CA ASP A 494 43.07 -17.47 -10.23
C ASP A 494 43.42 -17.98 -8.82
N TYR A 495 43.64 -17.07 -7.87
CA TYR A 495 43.94 -17.41 -6.48
C TYR A 495 42.76 -18.07 -5.75
N SER A 496 41.52 -17.78 -6.16
CA SER A 496 40.32 -18.34 -5.52
C SER A 496 40.14 -19.85 -5.77
N GLY A 497 40.80 -20.40 -6.79
CA GLY A 497 40.65 -21.79 -7.20
C GLY A 497 39.25 -22.13 -7.77
N LEU A 498 38.38 -21.14 -7.94
CA LEU A 498 37.13 -21.30 -8.68
C LEU A 498 37.44 -21.26 -10.17
N GLU A 499 36.88 -22.19 -10.94
CA GLU A 499 36.89 -22.07 -12.40
C GLU A 499 36.38 -20.68 -12.79
N TYR A 500 37.23 -19.94 -13.50
CA TYR A 500 36.93 -18.57 -13.88
C TYR A 500 35.67 -18.59 -14.76
N LEU A 501 34.52 -18.19 -14.20
CA LEU A 501 33.23 -18.21 -14.92
C LEU A 501 33.22 -17.32 -16.18
N GLY A 502 34.21 -16.41 -16.28
CA GLY A 502 34.46 -15.57 -17.44
C GLY A 502 35.38 -16.19 -18.49
N GLU A 503 35.86 -17.43 -18.31
CA GLU A 503 36.76 -18.08 -19.26
C GLU A 503 36.04 -18.33 -20.60
N GLY A 504 36.73 -17.99 -21.69
CA GLY A 504 36.18 -18.05 -23.05
C GLY A 504 35.10 -17.01 -23.37
N LEU A 505 34.79 -16.05 -22.48
CA LEU A 505 33.83 -15.00 -22.78
C LEU A 505 34.46 -13.89 -23.65
N PRO A 506 33.89 -13.57 -24.83
CA PRO A 506 34.31 -12.43 -25.63
C PRO A 506 34.18 -11.12 -24.84
N ARG A 507 34.97 -10.09 -25.20
CA ARG A 507 34.77 -8.73 -24.66
C ARG A 507 33.33 -8.27 -24.92
N HIS A 508 32.77 -7.46 -24.01
CA HIS A 508 31.40 -6.95 -24.06
C HIS A 508 30.30 -7.98 -23.75
N THR A 509 30.61 -9.04 -23.00
CA THR A 509 29.67 -10.09 -22.61
C THR A 509 29.43 -10.21 -21.10
N PHE A 510 29.67 -9.14 -20.34
CA PHE A 510 29.31 -9.06 -18.91
C PHE A 510 27.87 -9.55 -18.58
N PRO A 511 26.82 -9.29 -19.39
CA PRO A 511 25.51 -9.89 -19.17
C PRO A 511 25.49 -11.43 -19.23
N LEU A 512 26.32 -12.06 -20.07
CA LEU A 512 26.46 -13.52 -20.14
C LEU A 512 27.13 -14.08 -18.89
N PHE A 513 28.18 -13.42 -18.37
CA PHE A 513 28.78 -13.77 -17.08
C PHE A 513 27.73 -13.76 -15.96
N LEU A 514 26.92 -12.70 -15.90
CA LEU A 514 25.86 -12.58 -14.91
C LEU A 514 24.78 -13.68 -15.09
N LYS A 515 24.42 -14.02 -16.33
CA LYS A 515 23.50 -15.15 -16.61
C LYS A 515 24.09 -16.49 -16.17
N ARG A 516 25.39 -16.74 -16.40
CA ARG A 516 26.09 -17.96 -15.93
C ARG A 516 26.05 -18.03 -14.40
N LEU A 517 26.40 -16.95 -13.70
CA LEU A 517 26.30 -16.86 -12.24
C LEU A 517 24.88 -17.18 -11.73
N LEU A 518 23.85 -16.61 -12.37
CA LEU A 518 22.45 -16.89 -12.00
C LEU A 518 22.01 -18.31 -12.35
N GLY A 519 22.68 -19.00 -13.28
CA GLY A 519 22.48 -20.42 -13.57
C GLY A 519 22.96 -21.32 -12.41
N LEU A 520 23.95 -20.87 -11.65
CA LEU A 520 24.54 -21.61 -10.53
C LEU A 520 23.76 -21.47 -9.22
N ILE A 521 22.53 -20.94 -9.25
CA ILE A 521 21.75 -20.65 -8.03
C ILE A 521 21.53 -21.88 -7.12
N HIS A 522 21.55 -23.07 -7.72
CA HIS A 522 21.43 -24.37 -7.03
C HIS A 522 22.72 -24.80 -6.30
N GLN A 523 23.82 -24.05 -6.46
CA GLN A 523 25.09 -24.25 -5.75
C GLN A 523 25.38 -23.06 -4.82
N PRO A 524 24.78 -23.01 -3.62
CA PRO A 524 24.87 -21.86 -2.71
C PRO A 524 26.30 -21.45 -2.34
N SER A 525 27.18 -22.42 -2.12
CA SER A 525 28.59 -22.19 -1.77
C SER A 525 29.33 -21.48 -2.89
N VAL A 526 29.15 -21.94 -4.13
CA VAL A 526 29.77 -21.35 -5.32
C VAL A 526 29.24 -19.93 -5.55
N VAL A 527 27.93 -19.73 -5.52
CA VAL A 527 27.33 -18.39 -5.66
C VAL A 527 27.83 -17.43 -4.58
N MET A 528 27.91 -17.90 -3.33
CA MET A 528 28.42 -17.10 -2.22
C MET A 528 29.89 -16.72 -2.46
N ALA A 529 30.74 -17.66 -2.87
CA ALA A 529 32.15 -17.40 -3.14
C ALA A 529 32.34 -16.41 -4.30
N VAL A 530 31.66 -16.63 -5.43
CA VAL A 530 31.71 -15.72 -6.59
C VAL A 530 31.25 -14.32 -6.22
N VAL A 531 30.11 -14.18 -5.52
CA VAL A 531 29.61 -12.86 -5.10
C VAL A 531 30.51 -12.21 -4.04
N ALA A 532 31.15 -13.00 -3.17
CA ALA A 532 32.14 -12.50 -2.23
C ALA A 532 33.37 -11.93 -2.94
N ILE A 533 33.88 -12.59 -3.98
CA ILE A 533 35.00 -12.11 -4.80
C ILE A 533 34.63 -10.79 -5.48
N LEU A 534 33.46 -10.73 -6.13
CA LEU A 534 32.95 -9.48 -6.72
C LEU A 534 32.86 -8.35 -5.68
N TRP A 535 32.35 -8.66 -4.48
CA TRP A 535 32.27 -7.70 -3.39
C TRP A 535 33.66 -7.23 -2.91
N ARG A 536 34.63 -8.15 -2.85
CA ARG A 536 36.01 -7.83 -2.49
C ARG A 536 36.69 -6.96 -3.54
N ILE A 537 36.60 -7.30 -4.82
CA ILE A 537 37.10 -6.46 -5.92
C ILE A 537 36.53 -5.04 -5.80
N TRP A 538 35.20 -4.91 -5.60
CA TRP A 538 34.55 -3.61 -5.43
C TRP A 538 35.03 -2.84 -4.19
N ARG A 539 35.26 -3.53 -3.07
CA ARG A 539 35.78 -2.93 -1.83
C ARG A 539 37.22 -2.46 -2.00
N SER A 540 38.09 -3.30 -2.58
CA SER A 540 39.49 -2.97 -2.84
C SER A 540 39.61 -1.74 -3.74
N ARG A 541 38.85 -1.70 -4.82
CA ARG A 541 38.74 -0.52 -5.69
C ARG A 541 38.37 0.73 -4.90
N ASN A 542 37.34 0.66 -4.05
CA ASN A 542 36.92 1.83 -3.27
C ASN A 542 37.98 2.25 -2.24
N TRP A 543 38.74 1.32 -1.67
CA TRP A 543 39.85 1.68 -0.81
C TRP A 543 40.98 2.38 -1.57
N VAL A 544 41.30 1.99 -2.82
CA VAL A 544 42.26 2.76 -3.64
C VAL A 544 41.73 4.18 -3.86
N VAL A 545 40.48 4.30 -4.28
CA VAL A 545 39.89 5.59 -4.68
C VAL A 545 39.70 6.55 -3.50
N PHE A 546 39.27 6.06 -2.33
CA PHE A 546 38.90 6.92 -1.19
C PHE A 546 39.91 6.92 -0.04
N GLU A 547 40.73 5.88 0.10
CA GLU A 547 41.69 5.74 1.21
C GLU A 547 43.16 5.74 0.71
N GLY A 548 43.40 5.84 -0.60
CA GLY A 548 44.75 5.88 -1.18
C GLY A 548 45.59 4.62 -0.94
N LYS A 549 44.95 3.52 -0.53
CA LYS A 549 45.65 2.27 -0.17
C LYS A 549 46.17 1.54 -1.41
N GLN A 550 47.38 1.02 -1.32
CA GLN A 550 47.94 0.03 -2.24
C GLN A 550 47.78 -1.37 -1.65
N PHE A 551 47.60 -2.39 -2.50
CA PHE A 551 47.30 -3.76 -2.06
C PHE A 551 48.24 -4.78 -2.67
N GLU A 552 48.59 -5.78 -1.88
CA GLU A 552 49.10 -7.06 -2.35
C GLU A 552 47.94 -8.06 -2.48
N ILE A 553 47.92 -8.85 -3.56
CA ILE A 553 46.85 -9.81 -3.85
C ILE A 553 46.57 -10.79 -2.69
N PRO A 554 47.58 -11.36 -1.98
CA PRO A 554 47.33 -12.25 -0.85
C PRO A 554 46.66 -11.57 0.35
N ALA A 555 46.82 -10.25 0.52
CA ALA A 555 46.18 -9.49 1.59
C ALA A 555 44.69 -9.23 1.31
N LEU A 556 44.26 -9.33 0.05
CA LEU A 556 42.86 -9.12 -0.36
C LEU A 556 41.96 -10.35 -0.14
N MET A 557 42.57 -11.54 0.00
CA MET A 557 41.88 -12.83 0.18
C MET A 557 41.79 -13.28 1.65
N ARG A 558 42.55 -12.65 2.56
CA ARG A 558 42.37 -12.76 4.02
C ARG A 558 41.16 -11.95 4.47
#